data_AF-A0A397V5N2-F1
#
_entry.id   AF-A0A397V5N2-F1
#
_cell.length_a   1.000
_cell.length_b   1.000
_cell.length_c   1.000
_cell.angle_alpha   90.00
_cell.angle_beta   90.00
_cell.angle_gamma   90.00
#
_symmetry.space_group_name_H-M   'P 1'
#
loop_
_entity.id
_entity.type
_entity.pdbx_description
1 polymer ?
#
loop_
_entity_poly.entity_id
_entity_poly.type
_entity_poly.pdbx_seq_one_letter_code
_entity_poly.pdbx_strand_id
1 'polypeptide(L)'
;MALLSLIPLCKIINNMTEILSGYTSKNFGILIMTILGNLSDLIIMGPFFSKGHSDIVHGMIIGNLVSILLLLGTGPLIGCYKNTTLKFDKIMVYFCYLYYIFAIHPKVISKERNEIDDYDVSIDIDDETESLVFLVLSIMESLVEDLNLSKNFLSIIVFGFIGGVPEHAISINSFYKDDSDSGLNNAFGLNLIMMGGVLPIFTILGWIMNLPFSMVLHIA
;
A
#
# COMPACT_ATOMS: atom_id res chain seq x y z
N MET A 1 -2.42 3.75 21.28
CA MET A 1 -1.62 2.49 21.14
C MET A 1 -2.05 1.65 19.95
N ALA A 2 -3.34 1.58 19.61
CA ALA A 2 -3.83 0.77 18.50
C ALA A 2 -3.33 1.22 17.10
N LEU A 3 -2.97 2.50 16.91
CA LEU A 3 -2.31 2.96 15.67
C LEU A 3 -0.96 2.26 15.44
N LEU A 4 -0.18 2.05 16.50
CA LEU A 4 1.14 1.40 16.41
C LEU A 4 1.02 -0.10 16.09
N SER A 5 -0.09 -0.75 16.45
CA SER A 5 -0.32 -2.16 16.14
C SER A 5 -0.71 -2.42 14.68
N LEU A 6 -1.14 -1.39 13.94
CA LEU A 6 -1.40 -1.53 12.50
C LEU A 6 -0.12 -1.75 11.70
N ILE A 7 0.99 -1.12 12.08
CA ILE A 7 2.28 -1.25 11.37
C ILE A 7 2.78 -2.72 11.30
N PRO A 8 2.92 -3.46 12.43
CA PRO A 8 3.36 -4.85 12.37
C PRO A 8 2.34 -5.74 11.64
N LEU A 9 1.04 -5.45 11.75
CA LEU A 9 0.01 -6.17 11.01
C LEU A 9 0.17 -6.00 9.49
N CYS A 10 0.28 -4.76 9.01
CA CYS A 10 0.51 -4.47 7.59
C CYS A 10 1.79 -5.17 7.09
N LYS A 11 2.85 -5.20 7.91
CA LYS A 11 4.07 -5.94 7.59
C LYS A 11 3.84 -7.44 7.44
N ILE A 12 3.08 -8.07 8.36
CA ILE A 12 2.77 -9.51 8.28
C ILE A 12 1.97 -9.81 7.01
N ILE A 13 0.94 -9.01 6.71
CA ILE A 13 0.13 -9.17 5.50
C ILE A 13 1.00 -9.08 4.25
N ASN A 14 1.86 -8.06 4.17
CA ASN A 14 2.72 -7.89 3.00
C ASN A 14 3.70 -9.06 2.85
N ASN A 15 4.32 -9.52 3.94
CA ASN A 15 5.16 -10.71 3.95
C ASN A 15 4.42 -11.96 3.46
N MET A 16 3.16 -12.15 3.90
CA MET A 16 2.34 -13.27 3.44
C MET A 16 2.05 -13.20 1.94
N THR A 17 1.82 -12.00 1.40
CA THR A 17 1.59 -11.83 -0.04
C THR A 17 2.84 -12.12 -0.86
N GLU A 18 4.02 -11.79 -0.34
CA GLU A 18 5.31 -12.14 -0.94
C GLU A 18 5.51 -13.67 -0.97
N ILE A 19 5.26 -14.34 0.16
CA ILE A 19 5.33 -15.80 0.27
C ILE A 19 4.35 -16.48 -0.71
N LEU A 20 3.09 -16.03 -0.72
CA LEU A 20 2.05 -16.58 -1.59
C LEU A 20 2.39 -16.41 -3.08
N SER A 21 2.96 -15.26 -3.44
CA SER A 21 3.46 -15.02 -4.80
C SER A 21 4.57 -16.02 -5.19
N GLY A 22 5.38 -16.43 -4.22
CA GLY A 22 6.50 -17.36 -4.39
C GLY A 22 6.07 -18.79 -4.76
N TYR A 23 4.89 -19.22 -4.31
CA TYR A 23 4.32 -20.54 -4.63
C TYR A 23 3.55 -20.57 -5.96
N THR A 24 3.37 -19.41 -6.59
CA THR A 24 2.55 -19.28 -7.79
C THR A 24 3.42 -19.21 -9.05
N SER A 25 2.86 -19.55 -10.22
CA SER A 25 3.58 -19.42 -11.49
C SER A 25 4.12 -17.99 -11.67
N LYS A 26 5.24 -17.87 -12.36
CA LYS A 26 6.02 -16.62 -12.48
C LYS A 26 5.20 -15.38 -12.85
N ASN A 27 4.27 -15.51 -13.79
CA ASN A 27 3.43 -14.39 -14.23
C ASN A 27 2.30 -14.09 -13.24
N PHE A 28 1.74 -15.13 -12.60
CA PHE A 28 0.67 -14.98 -11.61
C PHE A 28 1.21 -14.52 -10.25
N GLY A 29 2.44 -14.90 -9.86
CA GLY A 29 3.09 -14.38 -8.64
C GLY A 29 3.26 -12.86 -8.71
N ILE A 30 3.68 -12.34 -9.87
CA ILE A 30 3.77 -10.89 -10.10
C ILE A 30 2.39 -10.24 -10.00
N LEU A 31 1.35 -10.86 -10.56
CA LEU A 31 -0.02 -10.36 -10.47
C LEU A 31 -0.51 -10.31 -9.02
N ILE A 32 -0.28 -11.38 -8.25
CA ILE A 32 -0.63 -11.47 -6.83
C ILE A 32 0.10 -10.38 -6.04
N MET A 33 1.40 -10.22 -6.24
CA MET A 33 2.19 -9.20 -5.54
C MET A 33 1.79 -7.77 -5.95
N THR A 34 1.33 -7.59 -7.18
CA THR A 34 0.82 -6.29 -7.65
C THR A 34 -0.54 -5.98 -7.01
N ILE A 35 -1.48 -6.92 -7.03
CA ILE A 35 -2.86 -6.69 -6.56
C ILE A 35 -2.94 -6.74 -5.02
N LEU A 36 -2.24 -7.69 -4.40
CA LEU A 36 -2.23 -7.91 -2.95
C LEU A 36 -1.05 -7.25 -2.24
N GLY A 37 -0.04 -6.75 -2.94
CA GLY A 37 0.98 -5.88 -2.32
C GLY A 37 0.44 -4.53 -1.87
N ASN A 38 -0.85 -4.26 -2.12
CA ASN A 38 -1.58 -3.13 -1.57
C ASN A 38 -2.75 -3.58 -0.68
N LEU A 39 -2.70 -4.84 -0.20
CA LEU A 39 -3.75 -5.46 0.60
C LEU A 39 -3.86 -4.83 1.99
N SER A 40 -2.77 -4.31 2.54
CA SER A 40 -2.75 -3.51 3.78
C SER A 40 -3.72 -2.32 3.71
N ASP A 41 -3.62 -1.50 2.67
CA ASP A 41 -4.55 -0.39 2.43
C ASP A 41 -5.99 -0.88 2.23
N LEU A 42 -6.19 -1.95 1.45
CA LEU A 42 -7.53 -2.50 1.19
C LEU A 42 -8.19 -3.01 2.47
N ILE A 43 -7.42 -3.65 3.35
CA ILE A 43 -7.86 -4.13 4.65
C ILE A 43 -8.25 -2.97 5.57
N ILE A 44 -7.53 -1.85 5.51
CA ILE A 44 -7.87 -0.64 6.27
C ILE A 44 -9.11 0.06 5.67
N MET A 45 -9.22 0.14 4.35
CA MET A 45 -10.31 0.83 3.65
C MET A 45 -11.63 0.05 3.64
N GLY A 46 -11.58 -1.28 3.51
CA GLY A 46 -12.73 -2.17 3.37
C GLY A 46 -13.81 -2.01 4.46
N PRO A 47 -13.44 -1.89 5.74
CA PRO A 47 -14.36 -1.54 6.83
C PRO A 47 -15.16 -0.26 6.60
N PHE A 48 -14.50 0.82 6.17
CA PHE A 48 -15.14 2.12 5.92
C PHE A 48 -16.01 2.09 4.68
N PHE A 49 -15.51 1.41 3.65
CA PHE A 49 -16.25 1.18 2.42
C PHE A 49 -17.57 0.44 2.73
N SER A 50 -17.49 -0.68 3.45
CA SER A 50 -18.67 -1.47 3.84
C SER A 50 -19.68 -0.70 4.69
N LYS A 51 -19.23 0.30 5.45
CA LYS A 51 -20.09 1.20 6.24
C LYS A 51 -20.59 2.44 5.47
N GLY A 52 -20.22 2.59 4.21
CA GLY A 52 -20.63 3.73 3.38
C GLY A 52 -19.91 5.04 3.70
N HIS A 53 -18.79 5.00 4.42
CA HIS A 53 -17.97 6.18 4.72
C HIS A 53 -17.06 6.55 3.54
N SER A 54 -17.66 6.98 2.42
CA SER A 54 -16.96 7.34 1.18
C SER A 54 -15.85 8.37 1.40
N ASP A 55 -16.10 9.40 2.21
CA ASP A 55 -15.15 10.51 2.41
C ASP A 55 -13.85 10.04 3.09
N ILE A 56 -13.96 9.06 3.99
CA ILE A 56 -12.80 8.47 4.66
C ILE A 56 -11.99 7.65 3.65
N VAL A 57 -12.65 6.81 2.86
CA VAL A 57 -11.99 5.98 1.84
C VAL A 57 -11.34 6.84 0.76
N HIS A 58 -12.02 7.87 0.26
CA HIS A 58 -11.46 8.84 -0.68
C HIS A 58 -10.27 9.57 -0.06
N GLY A 59 -10.38 9.99 1.20
CA GLY A 59 -9.28 10.58 1.94
C GLY A 59 -8.07 9.67 2.04
N MET A 60 -8.25 8.38 2.32
CA MET A 60 -7.14 7.42 2.39
C MET A 60 -6.48 7.17 1.02
N ILE A 61 -7.27 7.11 -0.06
CA ILE A 61 -6.73 7.00 -1.44
C ILE A 61 -5.90 8.25 -1.78
N ILE A 62 -6.38 9.45 -1.43
CA ILE A 62 -5.61 10.69 -1.58
C ILE A 62 -4.36 10.66 -0.71
N GLY A 63 -4.48 10.13 0.51
CA GLY A 63 -3.39 9.99 1.45
C GLY A 63 -2.22 9.16 0.92
N ASN A 64 -2.51 8.05 0.24
CA ASN A 64 -1.51 7.22 -0.43
C ASN A 64 -0.80 8.01 -1.58
N LEU A 65 -1.55 8.85 -2.31
CA LEU A 65 -0.96 9.76 -3.30
C LEU A 65 -0.10 10.84 -2.67
N VAL A 66 -0.43 11.31 -1.46
CA VAL A 66 0.38 12.30 -0.75
C VAL A 66 1.62 11.64 -0.12
N SER A 67 1.50 10.40 0.35
CA SER A 67 2.62 9.68 0.97
C SER A 67 3.75 9.39 -0.01
N ILE A 68 3.46 9.23 -1.31
CA ILE A 68 4.50 9.08 -2.33
C ILE A 68 5.40 10.32 -2.42
N LEU A 69 4.87 11.52 -2.24
CA LEU A 69 5.66 12.76 -2.28
C LEU A 69 6.66 12.77 -1.14
N LEU A 70 6.23 12.31 0.04
CA LEU A 70 7.11 12.12 1.18
C LEU A 70 8.20 11.10 0.86
N LEU A 71 7.82 9.93 0.31
CA LEU A 71 8.74 8.86 -0.04
C LEU A 71 9.78 9.28 -1.11
N LEU A 72 9.35 10.01 -2.14
CA LEU A 72 10.21 10.55 -3.18
C LEU A 72 11.12 11.67 -2.67
N GLY A 73 10.74 12.35 -1.59
CA GLY A 73 11.61 13.27 -0.88
C GLY A 73 12.63 12.53 -0.01
N THR A 74 12.17 11.63 0.87
CA THR A 74 13.02 10.99 1.88
C THR A 74 13.90 9.87 1.33
N GLY A 75 13.40 9.08 0.38
CA GLY A 75 14.11 7.93 -0.18
C GLY A 75 15.44 8.31 -0.83
N PRO A 76 15.44 9.23 -1.81
CA PRO A 76 16.69 9.72 -2.41
C PRO A 76 17.61 10.42 -1.41
N LEU A 77 17.08 11.13 -0.40
CA LEU A 77 17.92 11.71 0.67
C LEU A 77 18.67 10.64 1.46
N ILE A 78 17.99 9.55 1.82
CA ILE A 78 18.57 8.40 2.52
C ILE A 78 19.59 7.68 1.63
N GLY A 79 19.26 7.46 0.36
CA GLY A 79 20.18 6.88 -0.61
C GLY A 79 21.43 7.74 -0.79
N CYS A 80 21.27 9.05 -0.95
CA CYS A 80 22.36 10.02 -1.10
C CYS A 80 23.25 10.15 0.14
N TYR A 81 22.69 9.97 1.34
CA TYR A 81 23.45 9.98 2.59
C TYR A 81 24.50 8.87 2.62
N LYS A 82 24.19 7.71 2.05
CA LYS A 82 25.12 6.57 1.95
C LYS A 82 25.95 6.60 0.66
N ASN A 83 25.30 6.89 -0.46
CA ASN A 83 25.88 6.87 -1.80
C ASN A 83 25.93 8.31 -2.31
N THR A 84 27.12 8.89 -2.48
CA THR A 84 27.29 10.32 -2.83
C THR A 84 26.45 10.81 -4.02
N THR A 85 26.07 9.92 -4.94
CA THR A 85 25.17 10.19 -6.06
C THR A 85 24.30 8.97 -6.34
N LEU A 86 23.01 9.18 -6.57
CA LEU A 86 22.11 8.15 -7.09
C LEU A 86 21.99 8.30 -8.62
N LYS A 87 22.09 7.19 -9.35
CA LYS A 87 21.84 7.15 -10.79
C LYS A 87 20.46 6.58 -11.07
N PHE A 88 19.77 7.23 -12.00
CA PHE A 88 18.44 6.84 -12.45
C PHE A 88 18.55 6.50 -13.94
N ASP A 89 18.76 5.22 -14.23
CA ASP A 89 19.07 4.78 -15.59
C ASP A 89 17.80 4.61 -16.42
N LYS A 90 16.67 4.28 -15.78
CA LYS A 90 15.39 4.08 -16.47
C LYS A 90 14.23 4.63 -15.65
N ILE A 91 13.83 5.87 -15.96
CA ILE A 91 12.49 6.36 -15.58
C ILE A 91 11.48 5.68 -16.51
N MET A 92 10.96 4.53 -16.09
CA MET A 92 9.99 3.78 -16.87
C MET A 92 8.58 4.34 -16.65
N VAL A 93 8.20 5.33 -17.47
CA VAL A 93 6.89 5.99 -17.39
C VAL A 93 5.77 5.08 -17.95
N TYR A 94 5.29 4.20 -17.07
CA TYR A 94 3.87 3.99 -16.71
C TYR A 94 2.81 3.52 -17.72
N PHE A 95 2.69 4.03 -18.95
CA PHE A 95 1.76 3.40 -19.92
C PHE A 95 2.26 2.02 -20.37
N CYS A 96 3.57 1.80 -20.24
CA CYS A 96 4.17 0.49 -20.35
C CYS A 96 4.04 -0.38 -19.10
N TYR A 97 3.70 0.10 -17.89
CA TYR A 97 3.86 -0.71 -16.65
C TYR A 97 2.96 -1.96 -16.61
N LEU A 98 1.66 -1.83 -16.95
CA LEU A 98 0.76 -2.98 -17.10
C LEU A 98 1.17 -3.89 -18.29
N TYR A 99 1.62 -3.31 -19.41
CA TYR A 99 2.16 -4.08 -20.56
C TYR A 99 3.50 -4.76 -20.23
N TYR A 100 4.33 -4.16 -19.40
CA TYR A 100 5.69 -4.57 -19.02
C TYR A 100 5.67 -5.66 -17.96
N ILE A 101 4.72 -5.60 -17.01
CA ILE A 101 4.37 -6.71 -16.10
C ILE A 101 3.94 -7.93 -16.92
N PHE A 102 3.11 -7.75 -17.95
CA PHE A 102 2.65 -8.85 -18.81
C PHE A 102 3.70 -9.35 -19.81
N ALA A 103 4.56 -8.48 -20.35
CA ALA A 103 5.39 -8.79 -21.51
C ALA A 103 6.91 -8.93 -21.24
N ILE A 104 7.48 -8.36 -20.16
CA ILE A 104 8.95 -8.16 -20.11
C ILE A 104 9.68 -8.65 -18.85
N HIS A 105 9.14 -8.61 -17.62
CA HIS A 105 10.01 -8.82 -16.43
C HIS A 105 9.76 -9.96 -15.42
N PRO A 106 9.66 -11.22 -15.89
CA PRO A 106 9.99 -12.35 -15.06
C PRO A 106 11.46 -12.34 -14.50
N LYS A 107 12.40 -11.53 -15.01
CA LYS A 107 13.85 -11.64 -14.68
C LYS A 107 14.44 -10.65 -13.65
N VAL A 108 13.74 -9.58 -13.27
CA VAL A 108 14.30 -8.57 -12.33
C VAL A 108 13.96 -8.88 -10.87
N ILE A 109 12.76 -9.39 -10.61
CA ILE A 109 12.31 -9.82 -9.28
C ILE A 109 13.13 -11.01 -8.74
N SER A 110 13.80 -11.78 -9.61
CA SER A 110 14.69 -12.87 -9.16
C SER A 110 15.99 -12.41 -8.50
N LYS A 111 16.36 -11.13 -8.56
CA LYS A 111 17.68 -10.65 -8.09
C LYS A 111 17.66 -10.10 -6.66
N GLU A 112 16.52 -9.59 -6.18
CA GLU A 112 16.32 -9.21 -4.76
C GLU A 112 15.96 -10.41 -3.87
N ARG A 113 15.84 -11.61 -4.47
CA ARG A 113 15.29 -12.85 -3.90
C ARG A 113 16.21 -13.61 -2.92
N ASN A 114 17.28 -13.01 -2.43
CA ASN A 114 18.21 -13.67 -1.50
C ASN A 114 18.16 -13.00 -0.14
N GLU A 115 17.95 -13.84 0.88
CA GLU A 115 17.72 -13.56 2.31
C GLU A 115 16.24 -13.44 2.69
N ILE A 116 15.52 -14.56 2.58
CA ILE A 116 14.31 -14.81 3.38
C ILE A 116 14.79 -15.51 4.66
N ASP A 117 14.81 -14.78 5.77
CA ASP A 117 14.87 -15.37 7.09
C ASP A 117 13.53 -16.07 7.36
N ASP A 118 13.62 -17.35 7.70
CA ASP A 118 12.53 -18.28 7.98
C ASP A 118 11.75 -17.79 9.21
N TYR A 119 10.61 -17.12 8.99
CA TYR A 119 9.66 -16.77 10.04
C TYR A 119 8.46 -17.71 9.94
N ASP A 120 8.41 -18.69 10.84
CA ASP A 120 7.25 -19.53 11.07
C ASP A 120 6.09 -18.65 11.59
N VAL A 121 5.06 -18.47 10.77
CA VAL A 121 3.81 -17.80 11.17
C VAL A 121 2.65 -18.75 10.91
N SER A 122 2.23 -19.44 11.97
CA SER A 122 0.94 -20.16 12.02
C SER A 122 -0.18 -19.15 12.29
N ILE A 123 -1.07 -18.97 11.31
CA ILE A 123 -2.30 -18.16 11.48
C ILE A 123 -3.48 -19.12 11.61
N ASP A 124 -4.04 -19.22 12.82
CA ASP A 124 -5.38 -19.76 13.06
C ASP A 124 -6.40 -18.67 12.69
N ILE A 125 -7.21 -18.90 11.66
CA ILE A 125 -8.20 -17.95 11.18
C ILE A 125 -9.54 -18.27 11.86
N ASP A 126 -9.82 -17.61 12.99
CA ASP A 126 -11.15 -17.56 13.61
C ASP A 126 -11.67 -16.10 13.60
N ASP A 127 -12.85 -15.85 13.01
CA ASP A 127 -13.71 -14.64 13.06
C ASP A 127 -13.05 -13.23 13.26
N GLU A 128 -11.89 -12.97 12.64
CA GLU A 128 -11.08 -11.75 12.86
C GLU A 128 -11.54 -10.48 12.11
N THR A 129 -12.49 -10.58 11.17
CA THR A 129 -12.84 -9.44 10.30
C THR A 129 -13.63 -8.33 11.02
N GLU A 130 -14.50 -8.66 11.97
CA GLU A 130 -15.19 -7.65 12.79
C GLU A 130 -14.24 -6.96 13.78
N SER A 131 -13.26 -7.70 14.31
CA SER A 131 -12.24 -7.17 15.23
C SER A 131 -11.39 -6.09 14.57
N LEU A 132 -11.01 -6.29 13.30
CA LEU A 132 -10.20 -5.31 12.57
C LEU A 132 -10.97 -4.03 12.25
N VAL A 133 -12.23 -4.17 11.82
CA VAL A 133 -13.16 -3.04 11.60
C VAL A 133 -13.30 -2.22 12.87
N PHE A 134 -13.53 -2.89 14.00
CA PHE A 134 -13.66 -2.24 15.30
C PHE A 134 -12.36 -1.57 15.75
N LEU A 135 -11.21 -2.20 15.54
CA LEU A 135 -9.90 -1.64 15.86
C LEU A 135 -9.66 -0.34 15.09
N VAL A 136 -9.84 -0.34 13.76
CA VAL A 136 -9.56 0.83 12.93
C VAL A 136 -10.53 1.98 13.24
N LEU A 137 -11.80 1.68 13.49
CA LEU A 137 -12.79 2.69 13.91
C LEU A 137 -12.52 3.23 15.31
N SER A 138 -12.18 2.36 16.26
CA SER A 138 -11.82 2.77 17.62
C SER A 138 -10.57 3.65 17.63
N ILE A 139 -9.59 3.36 16.76
CA ILE A 139 -8.42 4.24 16.53
C ILE A 139 -8.87 5.60 16.01
N MET A 140 -9.80 5.66 15.05
CA MET A 140 -10.31 6.93 14.55
C MET A 140 -11.00 7.74 15.63
N GLU A 141 -11.94 7.14 16.34
CA GLU A 141 -12.72 7.81 17.39
C GLU A 141 -11.79 8.31 18.50
N SER A 142 -10.86 7.49 18.99
CA SER A 142 -9.86 7.91 19.98
C SER A 142 -8.95 9.02 19.44
N LEU A 143 -8.48 8.97 18.19
CA LEU A 143 -7.61 10.03 17.64
C LEU A 143 -8.36 11.35 17.38
N VAL A 144 -9.64 11.30 17.02
CA VAL A 144 -10.47 12.51 16.89
C VAL A 144 -10.70 13.15 18.26
N GLU A 145 -10.99 12.34 19.28
CA GLU A 145 -11.28 12.82 20.65
C GLU A 145 -10.03 13.30 21.39
N ASP A 146 -8.90 12.57 21.29
CA ASP A 146 -7.69 12.86 22.07
C ASP A 146 -6.79 13.94 21.43
N LEU A 147 -6.81 14.08 20.10
CA LEU A 147 -5.91 14.99 19.37
C LEU A 147 -6.63 16.17 18.68
N ASN A 148 -7.96 16.24 18.76
CA ASN A 148 -8.78 17.28 18.14
C ASN A 148 -8.48 17.45 16.63
N LEU A 149 -8.12 16.34 15.96
CA LEU A 149 -7.76 16.30 14.55
C LEU A 149 -9.00 16.11 13.68
N SER A 150 -9.00 16.71 12.49
CA SER A 150 -10.10 16.52 11.55
C SER A 150 -10.11 15.10 10.97
N LYS A 151 -11.30 14.59 10.65
CA LYS A 151 -11.47 13.29 9.97
C LYS A 151 -10.68 13.23 8.66
N ASN A 152 -10.58 14.36 7.95
CA ASN A 152 -9.80 14.49 6.71
C ASN A 152 -8.30 14.38 6.96
N PHE A 153 -7.79 15.00 8.03
CA PHE A 153 -6.38 14.87 8.36
C PHE A 153 -6.04 13.42 8.71
N LEU A 154 -6.91 12.75 9.48
CA LEU A 154 -6.73 11.35 9.83
C LEU A 154 -6.77 10.44 8.60
N SER A 155 -7.77 10.59 7.73
CA SER A 155 -7.90 9.75 6.53
C SER A 155 -6.72 9.95 5.57
N ILE A 156 -6.35 11.20 5.29
CA ILE A 156 -5.30 11.53 4.32
C ILE A 156 -3.91 11.26 4.91
N ILE A 157 -3.58 11.83 6.06
CA ILE A 157 -2.20 11.80 6.56
C ILE A 157 -1.91 10.55 7.36
N VAL A 158 -2.82 10.14 8.24
CA VAL A 158 -2.54 9.04 9.17
C VAL A 158 -2.77 7.70 8.49
N PHE A 159 -3.98 7.43 8.03
CA PHE A 159 -4.31 6.12 7.43
C PHE A 159 -3.70 5.93 6.04
N GLY A 160 -3.72 6.98 5.20
CA GLY A 160 -3.08 6.93 3.89
C GLY A 160 -1.57 6.71 3.95
N PHE A 161 -0.91 7.10 5.05
CA PHE A 161 0.49 6.76 5.26
C PHE A 161 0.66 5.33 5.82
N ILE A 162 -0.15 4.94 6.81
CA ILE A 162 0.03 3.66 7.53
C ILE A 162 -0.13 2.44 6.65
N GLY A 163 -1.15 2.43 5.77
CA GLY A 163 -1.37 1.29 4.89
C GLY A 163 -0.19 1.05 3.95
N GLY A 164 0.49 2.12 3.51
CA GLY A 164 1.69 2.07 2.67
C GLY A 164 3.02 1.92 3.41
N VAL A 165 3.05 1.78 4.75
CA VAL A 165 4.31 1.71 5.51
C VAL A 165 5.22 0.55 5.08
N PRO A 166 4.73 -0.70 4.94
CA PRO A 166 5.56 -1.81 4.49
C PRO A 166 6.22 -1.53 3.13
N GLU A 167 5.49 -0.93 2.21
CA GLU A 167 5.92 -0.66 0.85
C GLU A 167 6.87 0.54 0.77
N HIS A 168 6.61 1.57 1.58
CA HIS A 168 7.57 2.65 1.79
C HIS A 168 8.91 2.11 2.30
N ALA A 169 8.88 1.15 3.24
CA ALA A 169 10.09 0.52 3.76
C ALA A 169 10.86 -0.24 2.68
N ILE A 170 10.16 -0.95 1.78
CA ILE A 170 10.77 -1.62 0.62
C ILE A 170 11.46 -0.59 -0.29
N SER A 171 10.75 0.49 -0.66
CA SER A 171 11.32 1.53 -1.53
C SER A 171 12.52 2.24 -0.92
N ILE A 172 12.46 2.61 0.37
CA ILE A 172 13.59 3.21 1.10
C ILE A 172 14.79 2.25 1.14
N ASN A 173 14.55 0.96 1.36
CA ASN A 173 15.60 -0.05 1.37
C ASN A 173 16.27 -0.17 -0.01
N SER A 174 15.52 -0.11 -1.11
CA SER A 174 16.07 -0.11 -2.47
C SER A 174 16.95 1.13 -2.70
N PHE A 175 16.49 2.33 -2.33
CA PHE A 175 17.32 3.55 -2.40
C PHE A 175 18.61 3.43 -1.57
N TYR A 176 18.52 2.88 -0.36
CA TYR A 176 19.68 2.66 0.50
C TYR A 176 20.68 1.64 -0.08
N LYS A 177 20.22 0.73 -0.95
CA LYS A 177 21.05 -0.27 -1.65
C LYS A 177 21.61 0.23 -2.98
N ASP A 178 21.46 1.52 -3.29
CA ASP A 178 21.80 2.13 -4.60
C ASP A 178 20.92 1.63 -5.77
N ASP A 179 19.81 0.96 -5.49
CA ASP A 179 18.86 0.50 -6.50
C ASP A 179 17.71 1.51 -6.65
N SER A 180 18.06 2.66 -7.23
CA SER A 180 17.18 3.81 -7.35
C SER A 180 16.02 3.59 -8.32
N ASP A 181 16.23 2.78 -9.37
CA ASP A 181 15.20 2.42 -10.34
C ASP A 181 14.12 1.55 -9.67
N SER A 182 14.51 0.53 -8.88
CA SER A 182 13.55 -0.29 -8.12
C SER A 182 12.83 0.54 -7.05
N GLY A 183 13.54 1.42 -6.34
CA GLY A 183 12.95 2.33 -5.36
C GLY A 183 11.84 3.22 -5.96
N LEU A 184 12.10 3.84 -7.12
CA LEU A 184 11.11 4.62 -7.86
C LEU A 184 9.96 3.76 -8.39
N ASN A 185 10.27 2.61 -8.99
CA ASN A 185 9.25 1.73 -9.55
C ASN A 185 8.27 1.25 -8.49
N ASN A 186 8.76 0.93 -7.29
CA ASN A 186 7.92 0.55 -6.16
C ASN A 186 7.06 1.73 -5.68
N ALA A 187 7.67 2.90 -5.48
CA ALA A 187 6.97 4.10 -5.04
C ALA A 187 5.82 4.49 -5.99
N PHE A 188 6.12 4.57 -7.29
CA PHE A 188 5.10 4.90 -8.27
C PHE A 188 4.09 3.77 -8.40
N GLY A 189 4.51 2.53 -8.68
CA GLY A 189 3.68 1.36 -9.01
C GLY A 189 2.38 1.22 -8.22
N LEU A 190 2.44 1.43 -6.90
CA LEU A 190 1.32 1.27 -5.97
C LEU A 190 0.20 2.30 -6.19
N ASN A 191 0.56 3.54 -6.52
CA ASN A 191 -0.40 4.63 -6.68
C ASN A 191 -1.27 4.46 -7.95
N LEU A 192 -0.75 3.86 -9.01
CA LEU A 192 -1.61 3.48 -10.15
C LEU A 192 -2.63 2.43 -9.78
N ILE A 193 -2.26 1.47 -8.94
CA ILE A 193 -3.16 0.39 -8.56
C ILE A 193 -4.29 0.99 -7.72
N MET A 194 -3.96 1.95 -6.86
CA MET A 194 -4.97 2.70 -6.10
C MET A 194 -5.94 3.50 -6.99
N MET A 195 -5.43 4.31 -7.92
CA MET A 195 -6.30 5.13 -8.76
C MET A 195 -6.96 4.36 -9.91
N GLY A 196 -6.21 3.47 -10.58
CA GLY A 196 -6.63 2.75 -11.78
C GLY A 196 -7.23 1.36 -11.51
N GLY A 197 -7.06 0.83 -10.29
CA GLY A 197 -7.60 -0.48 -9.88
C GLY A 197 -8.60 -0.35 -8.73
N VAL A 198 -8.16 0.10 -7.56
CA VAL A 198 -8.97 0.11 -6.34
C VAL A 198 -10.16 1.06 -6.45
N LEU A 199 -9.94 2.32 -6.82
CA LEU A 199 -11.01 3.31 -6.97
C LEU A 199 -12.14 2.86 -7.94
N PRO A 200 -11.86 2.35 -9.15
CA PRO A 200 -12.92 1.86 -10.03
C PRO A 200 -13.58 0.58 -9.50
N ILE A 201 -12.83 -0.35 -8.90
CA ILE A 201 -13.41 -1.56 -8.28
C ILE A 201 -14.37 -1.17 -7.16
N PHE A 202 -13.97 -0.27 -6.26
CA PHE A 202 -14.80 0.20 -5.15
C PHE A 202 -16.02 0.95 -5.64
N THR A 203 -15.91 1.69 -6.75
CA THR A 203 -17.08 2.33 -7.39
C THR A 203 -18.08 1.29 -7.87
N ILE A 204 -17.62 0.25 -8.57
CA ILE A 204 -18.49 -0.83 -9.05
C ILE A 204 -19.11 -1.59 -7.87
N LEU A 205 -18.32 -1.95 -6.87
CA LEU A 205 -18.82 -2.61 -5.66
C LEU A 205 -19.83 -1.72 -4.92
N GLY A 206 -19.60 -0.41 -4.89
CA GLY A 206 -20.49 0.54 -4.24
C GLY A 206 -21.85 0.54 -4.92
N TRP A 207 -21.87 0.52 -6.26
CA TRP A 207 -23.11 0.37 -7.02
C TRP A 207 -23.81 -0.97 -6.76
N ILE A 208 -23.07 -2.08 -6.70
CA ILE A 208 -23.64 -3.41 -6.39
C ILE A 208 -24.25 -3.44 -4.98
N MET A 209 -23.60 -2.77 -4.01
CA MET A 209 -24.01 -2.73 -2.61
C MET A 209 -24.99 -1.58 -2.29
N ASN A 210 -25.43 -0.79 -3.28
CA ASN A 210 -26.23 0.42 -3.11
C ASN A 210 -25.60 1.46 -2.16
N LEU A 211 -24.27 1.54 -2.11
CA LEU A 211 -23.51 2.54 -1.38
C LEU A 211 -23.28 3.77 -2.28
N PRO A 212 -23.32 5.01 -1.73
CA PRO A 212 -23.09 6.24 -2.47
C PRO A 212 -21.59 6.48 -2.73
N PHE A 213 -20.90 5.50 -3.32
CA PHE A 213 -19.49 5.59 -3.66
C PHE A 213 -19.32 6.01 -5.13
N SER A 214 -18.40 6.94 -5.40
CA SER A 214 -18.13 7.44 -6.74
C SER A 214 -16.64 7.55 -7.01
N MET A 215 -16.26 7.67 -8.29
CA MET A 215 -14.87 7.97 -8.66
C MET A 215 -14.47 9.42 -8.36
N VAL A 216 -15.44 10.30 -8.08
CA VAL A 216 -15.12 11.68 -7.72
C VAL A 216 -14.65 11.68 -6.27
N LEU A 217 -13.38 12.05 -6.10
CA LEU A 217 -12.76 12.17 -4.79
C LEU A 217 -13.34 13.39 -4.07
N HIS A 218 -14.32 13.16 -3.20
CA HIS A 218 -14.88 14.18 -2.33
C HIS A 218 -14.20 14.10 -0.96
N ILE A 219 -13.92 15.27 -0.40
CA ILE A 219 -13.37 15.43 0.94
C ILE A 219 -14.28 16.46 1.62
N ALA A 220 -14.93 16.08 2.72
CA ALA A 220 -15.96 16.87 3.39
C ALA A 220 -15.38 17.80 4.48
#